data_AF-A0A7H8J074-F1
#
_entry.id   AF-A0A7H8J074-F1
#
_cell.length_a   1.000
_cell.length_b   1.000
_cell.length_c   1.000
_cell.angle_alpha   90.00
_cell.angle_beta   90.00
_cell.angle_gamma   90.00
#
_symmetry.space_group_name_H-M   'P 1'
#
loop_
_entity.id
_entity.type
_entity.pdbx_description
1 polymer ?
#
loop_
_entity_poly.entity_id
_entity_poly.type
_entity_poly.pdbx_seq_one_letter_code
_entity_poly.pdbx_strand_id
1 'polypeptide(L)'
;MRIPVSFLHQWRPQQPHRRGYLPGDGVMPYLKETNHSTRIRPGTIIVFGERKAYEVVEVNERPVDLWPEHFQQEWARFTQWWAEQVVSGREMGDQPERATWEHRPLVLVIRPADQPTAKPKHYAVRASRPFFVLDEHYSVCRLCNEIPPCTHVTTEAMVDLEMANTDRLMAIPAGHCLGCGEAITARMKAVRFPGPNLWRPDLGSDSAVFHARSTCDEYVSAYRRQWEEKGHDELQPQLPEDSP
;
A
#
# COMPACT_ATOMS: atom_id res chain seq x y z
N MET A 1 -13.77 3.81 -21.62
CA MET A 1 -14.28 3.02 -20.48
C MET A 1 -13.29 3.21 -19.34
N ARG A 2 -13.66 3.96 -18.28
CA ARG A 2 -12.73 4.29 -17.17
C ARG A 2 -12.67 3.09 -16.22
N ILE A 3 -11.48 2.50 -16.08
CA ILE A 3 -11.23 1.42 -15.12
C ILE A 3 -11.18 2.07 -13.72
N PRO A 4 -12.02 1.65 -12.76
CA PRO A 4 -11.99 2.21 -11.42
C PRO A 4 -10.61 2.03 -10.78
N VAL A 5 -10.14 3.01 -10.00
CA VAL A 5 -8.80 2.97 -9.35
C VAL A 5 -8.64 1.74 -8.44
N SER A 6 -9.73 1.28 -7.84
CA SER A 6 -9.78 0.03 -7.06
C SER A 6 -9.38 -1.21 -7.87
N PHE A 7 -9.62 -1.22 -9.18
CA PHE A 7 -9.22 -2.29 -10.11
C PHE A 7 -7.74 -2.22 -10.53
N LEU A 8 -7.04 -1.11 -10.26
CA LEU A 8 -5.63 -0.95 -10.65
C LEU A 8 -4.68 -1.69 -9.70
N HIS A 9 -5.09 -1.88 -8.44
CA HIS A 9 -4.33 -2.67 -7.45
C HIS A 9 -4.87 -4.09 -7.27
N GLN A 10 -6.05 -4.40 -7.80
CA GLN A 10 -6.64 -5.72 -7.72
C GLN A 10 -6.04 -6.63 -8.79
N TRP A 11 -5.58 -7.81 -8.34
CA TRP A 11 -5.23 -8.90 -9.23
C TRP A 11 -6.40 -9.16 -10.18
N ARG A 12 -6.15 -9.24 -11.50
CA ARG A 12 -7.26 -9.36 -12.46
C ARG A 12 -8.00 -10.69 -12.25
N PRO A 13 -9.34 -10.69 -12.34
CA PRO A 13 -10.17 -11.86 -12.09
C PRO A 13 -9.94 -13.04 -13.04
N GLN A 14 -9.24 -12.84 -14.17
CA GLN A 14 -8.96 -13.90 -15.16
C GLN A 14 -7.66 -14.67 -14.90
N GLN A 15 -6.82 -14.21 -13.98
CA GLN A 15 -5.68 -15.03 -13.59
C GLN A 15 -6.02 -15.76 -12.28
N PRO A 16 -6.01 -17.10 -12.26
CA PRO A 16 -6.07 -17.84 -11.02
C PRO A 16 -4.78 -17.55 -10.23
N HIS A 17 -4.93 -16.98 -9.04
CA HIS A 17 -3.88 -16.95 -8.03
C HIS A 17 -4.44 -17.51 -6.75
N ARG A 18 -3.57 -18.16 -6.01
CA ARG A 18 -3.85 -18.57 -4.64
C ARG A 18 -2.90 -17.83 -3.72
N ARG A 19 -3.39 -17.47 -2.54
CA ARG A 19 -2.49 -17.02 -1.47
C ARG A 19 -1.85 -18.27 -0.89
N GLY A 20 -0.53 -18.35 -1.01
CA GLY A 20 0.26 -19.42 -0.45
C GLY A 20 1.12 -18.97 0.72
N TYR A 21 1.52 -19.93 1.53
CA TYR A 21 2.31 -19.71 2.75
C TYR A 21 3.54 -20.59 2.73
N LEU A 22 4.62 -20.11 3.37
CA LEU A 22 5.82 -20.91 3.55
C LEU A 22 5.54 -22.03 4.57
N PRO A 23 6.17 -23.20 4.39
CA PRO A 23 6.08 -24.29 5.35
C PRO A 23 6.63 -23.85 6.71
N GLY A 24 5.91 -24.17 7.78
CA GLY A 24 6.39 -23.99 9.15
C GLY A 24 5.46 -24.59 10.20
N ASP A 25 6.04 -25.22 11.21
CA ASP A 25 5.32 -25.54 12.44
C ASP A 25 4.99 -24.23 13.18
N GLY A 26 3.80 -24.13 13.77
CA GLY A 26 3.32 -22.92 14.45
C GLY A 26 2.65 -21.87 13.56
N VAL A 27 2.47 -22.11 12.26
CA VAL A 27 1.61 -21.27 11.42
C VAL A 27 0.18 -21.36 11.98
N MET A 28 -0.41 -20.21 12.32
CA MET A 28 -1.67 -20.08 13.08
C MET A 28 -2.75 -21.10 12.66
N PRO A 29 -3.60 -21.60 13.58
CA PRO A 29 -4.65 -22.57 13.26
C PRO A 29 -5.62 -22.17 12.14
N TYR A 30 -5.84 -20.87 11.89
CA TYR A 30 -6.66 -20.36 10.78
C TYR A 30 -5.85 -20.09 9.50
N LEU A 31 -4.53 -20.15 9.60
CA LEU A 31 -3.61 -20.32 8.48
C LEU A 31 -3.33 -21.82 8.20
N LYS A 32 -3.93 -22.75 8.98
CA LYS A 32 -3.95 -24.18 8.63
C LYS A 32 -4.67 -24.33 7.29
N GLU A 33 -3.86 -24.65 6.30
CA GLU A 33 -4.22 -24.85 4.91
C GLU A 33 -5.35 -25.87 4.77
N THR A 34 -6.45 -25.48 4.13
CA THR A 34 -7.51 -26.41 3.73
C THR A 34 -7.15 -27.16 2.43
N ASN A 35 -6.03 -26.86 1.76
CA ASN A 35 -5.71 -27.44 0.45
C ASN A 35 -4.19 -27.50 0.16
N HIS A 36 -3.66 -28.68 -0.18
CA HIS A 36 -2.24 -28.91 -0.53
C HIS A 36 -1.69 -28.02 -1.67
N SER A 37 -2.56 -27.39 -2.45
CA SER A 37 -2.22 -26.47 -3.56
C SER A 37 -1.80 -25.05 -3.13
N THR A 38 -1.83 -24.71 -1.84
CA THR A 38 -1.39 -23.39 -1.34
C THR A 38 0.00 -23.40 -0.71
N ARG A 39 0.62 -24.57 -0.54
CA ARG A 39 1.91 -24.68 0.12
C ARG A 39 3.04 -24.32 -0.83
N ILE A 40 3.88 -23.37 -0.43
CA ILE A 40 5.08 -23.03 -1.18
C ILE A 40 6.13 -24.13 -0.97
N ARG A 41 6.53 -24.77 -2.05
CA ARG A 41 7.53 -25.86 -2.07
C ARG A 41 8.53 -25.64 -3.20
N PRO A 42 9.68 -26.32 -3.19
CA PRO A 42 10.51 -26.44 -4.39
C PRO A 42 9.66 -26.77 -5.64
N GLY A 43 9.89 -26.05 -6.73
CA GLY A 43 9.12 -26.11 -7.99
C GLY A 43 7.87 -25.21 -8.04
N THR A 44 7.46 -24.58 -6.94
CA THR A 44 6.30 -23.68 -6.94
C THR A 44 6.65 -22.36 -7.61
N ILE A 45 5.76 -21.84 -8.47
CA ILE A 45 5.92 -20.51 -9.07
C ILE A 45 5.21 -19.49 -8.19
N ILE A 46 5.95 -18.48 -7.74
CA ILE A 46 5.45 -17.39 -6.89
C ILE A 46 5.67 -16.03 -7.54
N VAL A 47 4.87 -15.05 -7.16
CA VAL A 47 5.13 -13.65 -7.46
C VAL A 47 6.03 -13.06 -6.38
N PHE A 48 7.19 -12.53 -6.78
CA PHE A 48 8.13 -11.88 -5.88
C PHE A 48 8.73 -10.62 -6.51
N GLY A 49 9.16 -9.67 -5.68
CA GLY A 49 9.67 -8.37 -6.15
C GLY A 49 8.63 -7.58 -6.94
N GLU A 50 9.07 -6.90 -8.00
CA GLU A 50 8.32 -6.06 -8.95
C GLU A 50 7.28 -6.86 -9.78
N ARG A 51 6.42 -7.63 -9.11
CA ARG A 51 5.39 -8.49 -9.72
C ARG A 51 5.93 -9.48 -10.76
N LYS A 52 7.17 -9.96 -10.59
CA LYS A 52 7.78 -10.96 -11.50
C LYS A 52 7.57 -12.37 -10.98
N ALA A 53 7.53 -13.33 -11.89
CA ALA A 53 7.41 -14.75 -11.57
C ALA A 53 8.78 -15.35 -11.20
N TYR A 54 8.80 -16.06 -10.08
CA TYR A 54 9.97 -16.75 -9.58
C TYR A 54 9.61 -18.19 -9.26
N GLU A 55 10.47 -19.12 -9.66
CA GLU A 55 10.41 -20.49 -9.21
C GLU A 55 11.12 -20.61 -7.85
N VAL A 56 10.46 -21.26 -6.90
CA VAL A 56 11.06 -21.62 -5.62
C VAL A 56 11.96 -22.82 -5.83
N VAL A 57 13.23 -22.66 -5.48
CA VAL A 57 14.23 -23.72 -5.55
C VAL A 57 14.30 -24.45 -4.21
N GLU A 58 14.38 -23.70 -3.12
CA GLU A 58 14.47 -24.25 -1.76
C GLU A 58 13.77 -23.35 -0.74
N VAL A 59 13.30 -23.98 0.33
CA VAL A 59 12.84 -23.28 1.53
C VAL A 59 13.42 -24.00 2.73
N ASN A 60 14.29 -23.31 3.47
CA ASN A 60 14.98 -23.87 4.63
C ASN A 60 14.72 -22.99 5.86
N GLU A 61 14.60 -23.61 7.04
CA GLU A 61 14.61 -22.83 8.28
C GLU A 61 16.00 -22.27 8.54
N ARG A 62 16.07 -21.04 9.08
CA ARG A 62 17.33 -20.45 9.49
C ARG A 62 17.59 -20.78 10.96
N PRO A 63 18.75 -21.37 11.30
CA PRO A 63 19.11 -21.62 12.69
C PRO A 63 19.01 -20.36 13.55
N VAL A 64 18.52 -20.51 14.79
CA VAL A 64 18.17 -19.39 15.70
C VAL A 64 19.37 -18.50 16.00
N ASP A 65 20.54 -19.09 16.15
CA ASP A 65 21.83 -18.45 16.35
C ASP A 65 22.29 -17.60 15.16
N LEU A 66 21.78 -17.90 13.96
CA LEU A 66 22.11 -17.20 12.72
C LEU A 66 21.07 -16.16 12.30
N TRP A 67 20.07 -15.86 13.14
CA TRP A 67 19.05 -14.86 12.81
C TRP A 67 19.67 -13.49 12.53
N PRO A 68 19.31 -12.81 11.42
CA PRO A 68 19.73 -11.44 11.18
C PRO A 68 19.29 -10.51 12.32
N GLU A 69 20.06 -9.45 12.56
CA GLU A 69 19.84 -8.54 13.70
C GLU A 69 18.41 -7.99 13.77
N HIS A 70 17.83 -7.58 12.64
CA HIS A 70 16.46 -7.07 12.60
C HIS A 70 15.41 -8.09 13.06
N PHE A 71 15.60 -9.40 12.81
CA PHE A 71 14.72 -10.45 13.34
C PHE A 71 14.92 -10.65 14.84
N GLN A 72 16.15 -10.53 15.33
CA GLN A 72 16.43 -10.60 16.77
C GLN A 72 15.79 -9.43 17.53
N GLN A 73 15.88 -8.21 16.99
CA GLN A 73 15.23 -7.03 17.54
C GLN A 73 13.70 -7.15 17.51
N GLU A 74 13.14 -7.64 16.40
CA GLU A 74 11.70 -7.86 16.29
C GLU A 74 11.21 -8.92 17.28
N TRP A 75 11.97 -9.99 17.50
CA TRP A 75 11.69 -10.99 18.52
C TRP A 75 11.69 -10.38 19.92
N ALA A 76 12.73 -9.62 20.27
CA ALA A 76 12.85 -8.97 21.57
C ALA A 76 11.63 -8.06 21.84
N ARG A 77 11.28 -7.22 20.85
CA ARG A 77 10.10 -6.34 20.92
C ARG A 77 8.81 -7.13 21.10
N PHE A 78 8.65 -8.22 20.36
CA PHE A 78 7.46 -9.08 20.46
C PHE A 78 7.35 -9.73 21.85
N THR A 79 8.44 -10.28 22.38
CA THR A 79 8.45 -10.88 23.71
C THR A 79 8.20 -9.89 24.84
N GLN A 80 8.74 -8.67 24.71
CA GLN A 80 8.47 -7.59 25.66
C GLN A 80 6.98 -7.20 25.63
N TRP A 81 6.43 -6.96 24.44
CA TRP A 81 5.01 -6.67 24.27
C TRP A 81 4.12 -7.80 24.82
N TRP A 82 4.45 -9.06 24.54
CA TRP A 82 3.70 -10.21 25.07
C TRP A 82 3.70 -10.21 26.60
N ALA A 83 4.86 -9.97 27.24
CA ALA A 83 4.97 -9.89 28.69
C ALA A 83 4.12 -8.74 29.27
N GLU A 84 4.12 -7.57 28.63
CA GLU A 84 3.29 -6.43 29.01
C GLU A 84 1.79 -6.78 28.92
N GLN A 85 1.35 -7.48 27.86
CA GLN A 85 -0.04 -7.91 27.71
C GLN A 85 -0.45 -8.91 28.82
N VAL A 86 0.40 -9.87 29.15
CA VAL A 86 0.15 -10.83 30.23
C VAL A 86 0.04 -10.13 31.59
N VAL A 87 0.96 -9.19 31.89
CA VAL A 87 0.91 -8.39 33.12
C VAL A 87 -0.35 -7.54 33.19
N SER A 88 -0.84 -7.03 32.05
CA SER A 88 -2.12 -6.30 31.97
C SER A 88 -3.36 -7.18 32.11
N GLY A 89 -3.20 -8.48 32.35
CA GLY A 89 -4.28 -9.43 32.56
C GLY A 89 -4.94 -9.97 31.28
N ARG A 90 -4.30 -9.81 30.11
CA ARG A 90 -4.81 -10.40 28.87
C ARG A 90 -4.42 -11.86 28.76
N GLU A 91 -5.36 -12.67 28.28
CA GLU A 91 -5.14 -14.08 27.97
C GLU A 91 -4.41 -14.19 26.62
N MET A 92 -3.11 -14.45 26.66
CA MET A 92 -2.22 -14.46 25.48
C MET A 92 -1.78 -15.88 25.05
N GLY A 93 -2.25 -16.92 25.74
CA GLY A 93 -1.80 -18.30 25.54
C GLY A 93 -0.42 -18.59 26.16
N ASP A 94 0.23 -19.64 25.66
CA ASP A 94 1.56 -20.07 26.14
C ASP A 94 2.65 -19.05 25.80
N GLN A 95 3.76 -19.12 26.55
CA GLN A 95 4.92 -18.28 26.28
C GLN A 95 5.44 -18.54 24.85
N PRO A 96 5.67 -17.49 24.04
CA PRO A 96 6.11 -17.70 22.67
C PRO A 96 7.51 -18.31 22.63
N GLU A 97 7.72 -19.23 21.71
CA GLU A 97 9.00 -19.85 21.43
C GLU A 97 9.56 -19.40 20.08
N ARG A 98 10.88 -19.24 19.98
CA ARG A 98 11.52 -18.81 18.71
C ARG A 98 11.28 -19.79 17.56
N ALA A 99 11.22 -21.09 17.86
CA ALA A 99 11.05 -22.13 16.85
C ALA A 99 9.65 -22.10 16.21
N THR A 100 8.63 -21.71 16.97
CA THR A 100 7.23 -21.69 16.51
C THR A 100 6.74 -20.29 16.20
N TRP A 101 7.54 -19.26 16.47
CA TRP A 101 7.19 -17.87 16.19
C TRP A 101 6.88 -17.65 14.72
N GLU A 102 5.73 -17.05 14.43
CA GLU A 102 5.23 -16.87 13.06
C GLU A 102 6.10 -15.92 12.22
N HIS A 103 6.84 -15.01 12.87
CA HIS A 103 7.74 -14.09 12.19
C HIS A 103 9.18 -14.59 12.10
N ARG A 104 9.46 -15.84 12.50
CA ARG A 104 10.81 -16.40 12.41
C ARG A 104 11.34 -16.35 10.96
N PRO A 105 12.66 -16.15 10.77
CA PRO A 105 13.26 -16.10 9.45
C PRO A 105 13.38 -17.50 8.84
N LEU A 106 12.90 -17.61 7.60
CA LEU A 106 13.18 -18.69 6.67
C LEU A 106 14.13 -18.20 5.58
N VAL A 107 14.93 -19.11 5.04
CA VAL A 107 15.74 -18.90 3.84
C VAL A 107 14.93 -19.37 2.65
N LEU A 108 14.47 -18.42 1.83
CA LEU A 108 13.80 -18.66 0.57
C LEU A 108 14.82 -18.52 -0.57
N VAL A 109 15.02 -19.60 -1.32
CA VAL A 109 15.88 -19.62 -2.50
C VAL A 109 15.01 -19.63 -3.73
N ILE A 110 15.14 -18.62 -4.58
CA ILE A 110 14.30 -18.42 -5.77
C ILE A 110 15.14 -18.07 -7.00
N ARG A 111 14.64 -18.43 -8.17
CA ARG A 111 15.18 -18.01 -9.47
C ARG A 111 14.07 -17.48 -10.38
N PRO A 112 14.37 -16.60 -11.34
CA PRO A 112 13.36 -16.17 -12.31
C PRO A 112 12.76 -17.38 -13.05
N ALA A 113 11.43 -17.47 -13.10
CA ALA A 113 10.74 -18.63 -13.67
C ALA A 113 10.92 -18.75 -15.20
N ASP A 114 11.18 -17.63 -15.87
CA ASP A 114 11.49 -17.55 -17.30
C ASP A 114 12.95 -17.91 -17.64
N GLN A 115 13.82 -18.04 -16.63
CA GLN A 115 15.25 -18.29 -16.79
C GLN A 115 15.71 -19.43 -15.88
N PRO A 116 15.44 -20.70 -16.24
CA PRO A 116 15.74 -21.84 -15.38
C PRO A 116 17.25 -22.03 -15.12
N THR A 117 18.11 -21.51 -16.00
CA THR A 117 19.58 -21.57 -15.87
C THR A 117 20.16 -20.40 -15.07
N ALA A 118 19.36 -19.42 -14.68
CA ALA A 118 19.83 -18.28 -13.90
C ALA A 118 20.26 -18.70 -12.50
N LYS A 119 21.29 -18.01 -11.97
CA LYS A 119 21.78 -18.25 -10.62
C LYS A 119 20.68 -17.96 -9.59
N PRO A 120 20.35 -18.91 -8.70
CA PRO A 120 19.37 -18.68 -7.64
C PRO A 120 19.82 -17.57 -6.67
N LYS A 121 18.84 -16.88 -6.11
CA LYS A 121 19.01 -15.82 -5.11
C LYS A 121 18.42 -16.26 -3.77
N HIS A 122 19.09 -15.88 -2.70
CA HIS A 122 18.73 -16.25 -1.33
C HIS A 122 18.16 -15.03 -0.61
N TYR A 123 16.98 -15.20 0.00
CA TYR A 123 16.31 -14.16 0.76
C TYR A 123 15.97 -14.66 2.16
N ALA A 124 16.18 -13.81 3.17
CA ALA A 124 15.62 -14.02 4.49
C ALA A 124 14.20 -13.45 4.50
N VAL A 125 13.20 -14.29 4.75
CA VAL A 125 11.78 -13.93 4.75
C VAL A 125 11.10 -14.42 6.02
N ARG A 126 10.03 -13.74 6.45
CA ARG A 126 9.21 -14.20 7.59
C ARG A 126 8.43 -15.46 7.21
N ALA A 127 8.31 -16.42 8.11
CA ALA A 127 7.47 -17.61 7.90
C ALA A 127 5.99 -17.25 7.61
N SER A 128 5.47 -16.23 8.29
CA SER A 128 4.10 -15.72 8.10
C SER A 128 3.88 -14.94 6.80
N ARG A 129 4.93 -14.69 5.99
CA ARG A 129 4.80 -13.90 4.76
C ARG A 129 3.89 -14.65 3.76
N PRO A 130 2.78 -14.04 3.31
CA PRO A 130 1.99 -14.60 2.23
C PRO A 130 2.67 -14.35 0.87
N PHE A 131 2.48 -15.26 -0.07
CA PHE A 131 2.89 -15.09 -1.46
C PHE A 131 1.70 -15.33 -2.39
N PHE A 132 1.76 -14.74 -3.57
CA PHE A 132 0.87 -15.13 -4.66
C PHE A 132 1.49 -16.30 -5.37
N VAL A 133 0.80 -17.44 -5.39
CA VAL A 133 1.19 -18.65 -6.12
C VAL A 133 0.51 -18.63 -7.47
N LEU A 134 1.31 -18.87 -8.51
CA LEU A 134 0.87 -18.97 -9.90
C LEU A 134 0.73 -20.44 -10.29
N ASP A 135 -0.22 -20.72 -11.18
CA ASP A 135 -0.29 -22.00 -11.89
C ASP A 135 0.89 -22.11 -12.87
N GLU A 136 1.14 -23.32 -13.39
CA GLU A 136 2.20 -23.57 -14.39
C GLU A 136 2.04 -22.70 -15.64
N HIS A 137 0.79 -22.46 -16.05
CA HIS A 137 0.45 -21.61 -17.19
C HIS A 137 -0.10 -20.27 -16.72
N TYR A 138 0.75 -19.25 -16.69
CA TYR A 138 0.39 -17.88 -16.33
C TYR A 138 0.71 -16.90 -17.46
N SER A 139 0.02 -15.77 -17.50
CA SER A 139 0.33 -14.71 -18.47
C SER A 139 1.23 -13.63 -17.86
N VAL A 140 2.09 -13.08 -18.72
CA VAL A 140 3.02 -12.00 -18.41
C VAL A 140 2.83 -10.86 -19.39
N CYS A 141 3.19 -9.64 -18.98
CA CYS A 141 3.32 -8.53 -19.90
C CYS A 141 4.51 -8.78 -20.84
N ARG A 142 4.28 -8.71 -22.16
CA ARG A 142 5.34 -8.89 -23.15
C ARG A 142 6.47 -7.86 -23.05
N LEU A 143 6.20 -6.66 -22.52
CA LEU A 143 7.17 -5.57 -22.49
C LEU A 143 8.05 -5.60 -21.24
N CYS A 144 7.45 -5.73 -20.04
CA CYS A 144 8.19 -5.69 -18.77
C CYS A 144 8.34 -7.06 -18.08
N ASN A 145 7.73 -8.11 -18.64
CA ASN A 145 7.72 -9.47 -18.11
C ASN A 145 7.14 -9.60 -16.69
N GLU A 146 6.27 -8.66 -16.30
CA GLU A 146 5.57 -8.67 -15.02
C GLU A 146 4.20 -9.33 -15.13
N ILE A 147 3.70 -9.81 -14.01
CA ILE A 147 2.38 -10.42 -13.85
C ILE A 147 1.29 -9.33 -13.89
N PRO A 148 0.32 -9.41 -14.82
CA PRO A 148 -0.76 -8.44 -14.95
C PRO A 148 -1.55 -8.18 -13.65
N PRO A 149 -2.07 -6.96 -13.42
CA PRO A 149 -1.69 -5.75 -14.14
C PRO A 149 -0.21 -5.43 -13.86
N CYS A 150 0.55 -5.13 -14.90
CA CYS A 150 1.95 -4.73 -14.73
C CYS A 150 2.05 -3.26 -14.32
N THR A 151 3.20 -2.89 -13.78
CA THR A 151 3.54 -1.56 -13.31
C THR A 151 3.30 -0.50 -14.38
N HIS A 152 3.64 -0.79 -15.64
CA HIS A 152 3.36 0.11 -16.77
C HIS A 152 1.88 0.49 -16.84
N VAL A 153 0.98 -0.50 -16.88
CA VAL A 153 -0.47 -0.27 -16.99
C VAL A 153 -1.01 0.47 -15.77
N THR A 154 -0.51 0.16 -14.57
CA THR A 154 -0.94 0.87 -13.37
C THR A 154 -0.46 2.32 -13.37
N THR A 155 0.77 2.58 -13.84
CA THR A 155 1.32 3.93 -13.95
C THR A 155 0.57 4.75 -14.99
N GLU A 156 0.31 4.21 -16.19
CA GLU A 156 -0.49 4.90 -17.21
C GLU A 156 -1.88 5.26 -16.67
N ALA A 157 -2.55 4.32 -16.00
CA ALA A 157 -3.86 4.59 -15.42
C ALA A 157 -3.84 5.64 -14.31
N MET A 158 -2.76 5.70 -13.51
CA MET A 158 -2.55 6.77 -12.52
C MET A 158 -2.31 8.12 -13.18
N VAL A 159 -1.51 8.17 -14.24
CA VAL A 159 -1.27 9.38 -15.03
C VAL A 159 -2.58 9.88 -15.66
N ASP A 160 -3.35 9.00 -16.30
CA ASP A 160 -4.64 9.35 -16.89
C ASP A 160 -5.61 9.92 -15.85
N LEU A 161 -5.63 9.35 -14.64
CA LEU A 161 -6.45 9.85 -13.53
C LEU A 161 -6.02 11.25 -13.10
N GLU A 162 -4.72 11.47 -12.95
CA GLU A 162 -4.17 12.75 -12.51
C GLU A 162 -4.35 13.84 -13.59
N MET A 163 -4.19 13.48 -14.87
CA MET A 163 -4.50 14.36 -15.99
C MET A 163 -5.98 14.73 -15.99
N ALA A 164 -6.90 13.76 -15.81
CA ALA A 164 -8.32 14.05 -15.74
C ALA A 164 -8.70 14.93 -14.53
N ASN A 165 -8.05 14.76 -13.38
CA ASN A 165 -8.25 15.63 -12.22
C ASN A 165 -7.70 17.04 -12.48
N THR A 166 -6.54 17.14 -13.13
CA THR A 166 -5.95 18.41 -13.57
C THR A 166 -6.90 19.14 -14.52
N ASP A 167 -7.37 18.48 -15.58
CA ASP A 167 -8.33 19.06 -16.53
C ASP A 167 -9.62 19.52 -15.83
N ARG A 168 -10.14 18.71 -14.91
CA ARG A 168 -11.30 19.07 -14.09
C ARG A 168 -11.03 20.33 -13.29
N LEU A 169 -9.90 20.42 -12.59
CA LEU A 169 -9.52 21.58 -11.80
C LEU A 169 -9.36 22.81 -12.69
N MET A 170 -8.68 22.69 -13.84
CA MET A 170 -8.47 23.80 -14.78
C MET A 170 -9.77 24.33 -15.39
N ALA A 171 -10.78 23.47 -15.53
CA ALA A 171 -12.12 23.87 -15.98
C ALA A 171 -12.92 24.67 -14.93
N ILE A 172 -12.50 24.67 -13.65
CA ILE A 172 -13.19 25.43 -12.59
C ILE A 172 -12.89 26.93 -12.78
N PRO A 173 -13.91 27.80 -12.94
CA PRO A 173 -13.68 29.23 -13.07
C PRO A 173 -13.15 29.85 -11.76
N ALA A 174 -12.50 31.01 -11.86
CA ALA A 174 -12.04 31.76 -10.69
C ALA A 174 -13.20 32.03 -9.70
N GLY A 175 -12.92 31.96 -8.40
CA GLY A 175 -13.89 32.21 -7.33
C GLY A 175 -14.93 31.10 -7.11
N HIS A 176 -14.87 30.01 -7.88
CA HIS A 176 -15.71 28.83 -7.65
C HIS A 176 -15.05 27.88 -6.66
N CYS A 177 -15.85 27.00 -6.05
CA CYS A 177 -15.35 25.98 -5.13
C CYS A 177 -14.42 25.00 -5.87
N LEU A 178 -13.17 24.88 -5.43
CA LEU A 178 -12.20 23.96 -6.07
C LEU A 178 -12.53 22.47 -5.83
N GLY A 179 -13.37 22.17 -4.86
CA GLY A 179 -13.88 20.81 -4.59
C GLY A 179 -14.94 20.41 -5.62
N CYS A 180 -16.11 21.05 -5.57
CA CYS A 180 -17.27 20.66 -6.39
C CYS A 180 -17.41 21.42 -7.73
N GLY A 181 -16.67 22.51 -7.94
CA GLY A 181 -16.74 23.34 -9.15
C GLY A 181 -17.92 24.32 -9.21
N GLU A 182 -18.82 24.33 -8.22
CA GLU A 182 -19.95 25.25 -8.15
C GLU A 182 -19.53 26.66 -7.69
N ALA A 183 -20.28 27.68 -8.13
CA ALA A 183 -20.05 29.06 -7.73
C ALA A 183 -20.27 29.25 -6.22
N ILE A 184 -19.40 30.05 -5.59
CA ILE A 184 -19.56 30.49 -4.21
C ILE A 184 -20.16 31.89 -4.23
N THR A 185 -21.41 32.00 -3.81
CA THR A 185 -22.10 33.30 -3.70
C THR A 185 -21.79 33.98 -2.37
N ALA A 186 -22.00 35.30 -2.29
CA ALA A 186 -21.72 36.08 -1.07
C ALA A 186 -22.45 35.60 0.20
N ARG A 187 -23.57 34.87 0.04
CA ARG A 187 -24.36 34.34 1.16
C ARG A 187 -23.90 32.96 1.65
N MET A 188 -23.00 32.32 0.92
CA MET A 188 -22.55 30.96 1.22
C MET A 188 -21.29 30.99 2.09
N LYS A 189 -21.24 30.13 3.11
CA LYS A 189 -20.03 29.94 3.91
C LYS A 189 -18.95 29.24 3.07
N ALA A 190 -17.73 29.75 3.14
CA ALA A 190 -16.59 29.23 2.40
C ALA A 190 -15.36 29.09 3.31
N VAL A 191 -14.55 28.10 3.02
CA VAL A 191 -13.20 27.94 3.58
C VAL A 191 -12.22 28.51 2.58
N ARG A 192 -11.34 29.40 3.04
CA ARG A 192 -10.30 30.04 2.24
C ARG A 192 -8.94 29.65 2.80
N PHE A 193 -7.99 29.43 1.92
CA PHE A 193 -6.59 29.24 2.28
C PHE A 193 -5.82 30.46 1.77
N PRO A 194 -5.16 31.22 2.67
CA PRO A 194 -4.35 32.36 2.27
C PRO A 194 -3.12 31.86 1.49
N GLY A 195 -2.45 32.70 0.71
CA GLY A 195 -1.20 32.34 0.01
C GLY A 195 -1.39 31.63 -1.34
N PRO A 196 -0.32 31.02 -1.91
CA PRO A 196 -0.36 30.42 -3.24
C PRO A 196 -1.45 29.35 -3.38
N ASN A 197 -2.14 29.28 -4.51
CA ASN A 197 -3.09 28.20 -4.76
C ASN A 197 -2.36 26.94 -5.24
N LEU A 198 -2.35 25.87 -4.44
CA LEU A 198 -1.63 24.64 -4.74
C LEU A 198 -2.26 23.82 -5.88
N TRP A 199 -3.58 23.95 -6.08
CA TRP A 199 -4.31 23.16 -7.08
C TRP A 199 -4.53 23.94 -8.38
N ARG A 200 -4.59 25.27 -8.30
CA ARG A 200 -4.73 26.19 -9.42
C ARG A 200 -3.76 27.37 -9.29
N PRO A 201 -2.44 27.14 -9.43
CA PRO A 201 -1.44 28.21 -9.29
C PRO A 201 -1.63 29.36 -10.27
N ASP A 202 -2.25 29.08 -11.43
CA ASP A 202 -2.59 30.07 -12.47
C ASP A 202 -3.61 31.12 -12.01
N LEU A 203 -4.42 30.83 -10.98
CA LEU A 203 -5.37 31.78 -10.40
C LEU A 203 -4.73 32.75 -9.41
N GLY A 204 -3.44 32.59 -9.10
CA GLY A 204 -2.71 33.47 -8.17
C GLY A 204 -2.98 33.18 -6.69
N SER A 205 -2.42 34.02 -5.83
CA SER A 205 -2.55 33.90 -4.37
C SER A 205 -3.97 34.17 -3.88
N ASP A 206 -4.31 33.63 -2.71
CA ASP A 206 -5.60 33.79 -2.00
C ASP A 206 -6.83 33.35 -2.82
N SER A 207 -6.61 32.57 -3.88
CA SER A 207 -7.64 32.08 -4.78
C SER A 207 -8.17 30.68 -4.42
N ALA A 208 -7.54 30.01 -3.45
CA ALA A 208 -7.95 28.69 -2.98
C ALA A 208 -9.18 28.79 -2.08
N VAL A 209 -10.35 28.49 -2.65
CA VAL A 209 -11.64 28.61 -1.97
C VAL A 209 -12.51 27.36 -2.16
N PHE A 210 -13.22 26.99 -1.09
CA PHE A 210 -14.08 25.82 -1.02
C PHE A 210 -15.39 26.18 -0.31
N HIS A 211 -16.50 25.49 -0.61
CA HIS A 211 -17.68 25.58 0.25
C HIS A 211 -17.40 24.98 1.63
N ALA A 212 -17.98 25.54 2.67
CA ALA A 212 -17.94 24.99 4.04
C ALA A 212 -19.09 24.00 4.31
N ARG A 213 -19.52 23.23 3.29
CA ARG A 213 -20.61 22.24 3.39
C ARG A 213 -20.02 20.84 3.36
N SER A 214 -20.71 19.88 3.97
CA SER A 214 -20.22 18.51 4.16
C SER A 214 -19.73 17.81 2.89
N THR A 215 -20.37 18.05 1.75
CA THR A 215 -19.97 17.44 0.47
C THR A 215 -18.63 17.95 -0.06
N CYS A 216 -18.10 19.04 0.50
CA CYS A 216 -16.82 19.62 0.14
C CYS A 216 -15.72 19.36 1.19
N ASP A 217 -16.06 18.76 2.33
CA ASP A 217 -15.14 18.60 3.47
C ASP A 217 -13.91 17.75 3.11
N GLU A 218 -14.09 16.66 2.35
CA GLU A 218 -12.96 15.82 1.92
C GLU A 218 -11.94 16.60 1.09
N TYR A 219 -12.39 17.49 0.20
CA TYR A 219 -11.52 18.34 -0.61
C TYR A 219 -10.81 19.39 0.25
N VAL A 220 -11.51 19.97 1.22
CA VAL A 220 -10.92 20.92 2.18
C VAL A 220 -9.84 20.24 3.01
N SER A 221 -10.10 19.04 3.54
CA SER A 221 -9.12 18.27 4.32
C SER A 221 -7.93 17.85 3.45
N ALA A 222 -8.15 17.42 2.22
CA ALA A 222 -7.08 17.07 1.29
C ALA A 222 -6.19 18.26 0.95
N TYR A 223 -6.79 19.42 0.63
CA TYR A 223 -6.05 20.65 0.37
C TYR A 223 -5.27 21.11 1.60
N ARG A 224 -5.93 21.12 2.78
CA ARG A 224 -5.31 21.49 4.06
C ARG A 224 -4.06 20.65 4.34
N ARG A 225 -4.13 19.33 4.21
CA ARG A 225 -2.95 18.48 4.42
C ARG A 225 -1.77 18.87 3.51
N GLN A 226 -2.04 19.13 2.22
CA GLN A 226 -1.00 19.58 1.29
C GLN A 226 -0.47 20.98 1.63
N TRP A 227 -1.35 21.85 2.11
CA TRP A 227 -1.03 23.20 2.57
C TRP A 227 -0.04 23.17 3.74
N GLU A 228 -0.34 22.35 4.74
CA GLU A 228 0.47 22.13 5.94
C GLU A 228 1.81 21.45 5.59
N GLU A 229 1.80 20.43 4.72
CA GLU A 229 3.02 19.77 4.21
C GLU A 229 3.98 20.74 3.50
N LYS A 230 3.46 21.82 2.90
CA LYS A 230 4.26 22.89 2.28
C LYS A 230 4.76 23.95 3.27
N GLY A 231 4.46 23.79 4.56
CA GLY A 231 4.91 24.69 5.62
C GLY A 231 4.12 25.99 5.70
N HIS A 232 2.88 26.01 5.20
CA HIS A 232 2.03 27.20 5.21
C HIS A 232 1.14 27.30 6.47
N ASP A 233 1.56 26.69 7.59
CA ASP A 233 0.86 26.71 8.88
C ASP A 233 0.84 28.09 9.55
N GLU A 234 1.82 28.95 9.23
CA GLU A 234 1.92 30.29 9.78
C GLU A 234 1.28 31.30 8.82
N LEU A 235 0.03 31.67 9.10
CA LEU A 235 -0.59 33.00 8.93
C LEU A 235 -2.13 32.86 8.83
N GLN A 236 -2.81 32.77 9.96
CA GLN A 236 -4.17 33.29 10.08
C GLN A 236 -4.11 34.70 10.68
N PRO A 237 -4.12 35.78 9.88
CA PRO A 237 -4.81 36.97 10.34
C PRO A 237 -6.30 36.61 10.38
N GLN A 238 -6.89 36.68 11.57
CA GLN A 238 -8.35 36.67 11.70
C GLN A 238 -8.91 37.72 10.73
N LEU A 239 -9.91 37.33 9.92
CA LEU A 239 -10.65 38.29 9.09
C LEU A 239 -11.11 39.43 10.00
N PRO A 240 -10.95 40.71 9.62
CA PRO A 240 -11.52 41.80 10.39
C PRO A 240 -13.03 41.53 10.51
N GLU A 241 -13.53 41.49 11.74
CA GLU A 241 -14.97 41.54 11.99
C GLU A 241 -15.52 42.80 11.30
N ASP A 242 -16.57 42.61 10.52
CA ASP A 242 -17.30 43.68 9.85
C ASP A 242 -17.47 44.88 10.78
N SER A 243 -16.89 46.02 10.40
CA SER A 243 -17.20 47.30 11.02
C SER A 243 -18.28 48.01 10.19
N PRO A 244 -19.25 48.67 10.86
CA PRO A 244 -20.60 48.96 10.36
C PRO A 244 -20.70 49.88 9.15
#